data_AF-A0A939WPN5-F1
#
_entry.id   AF-A0A939WPN5-F1
#
_cell.length_a   1.000
_cell.length_b   1.000
_cell.length_c   1.000
_cell.angle_alpha   90.00
_cell.angle_beta   90.00
_cell.angle_gamma   90.00
#
_symmetry.space_group_name_H-M   'P 1'
#
loop_
_entity.id
_entity.type
_entity.pdbx_description
1 polymer ?
#
loop_
_entity_poly.entity_id
_entity_poly.type
_entity_poly.pdbx_seq_one_letter_code
_entity_poly.pdbx_strand_id
1 'polypeptide(L)'
;MKKTDIAAYFFLLFFFVSCNPNHFYSIGVSHRDRDDKEDEEDIIVVVNDDEEPYDDTENEPENDNDNKSEEKEDNTPATEENCVGLSIPLSLFDKEMRTEPDYVEQLTSLGNPYDNDYFEIYFRDENTKIDRTHHLGIGNNEAEETCTACVTLVIDAYLGGFYFAKSGHITVDYLDPVNYGIKGSLSAKLEREYSWDAAGYNITTESCYEIEGAFDITCEPQCNGKVCGDDYCGRTCGECGENEYCSRDRSRCIPYECEELSFDEVELVNWDYITYAEDNAAGDTTLSDIMTMNFDSFYKIPVGTFDLTSSNGYYTSGFNILFCEDLDVGSSQSRENYYYGTDYSCSKYYRPRWGTLTVSESSGRRNTVGNASFTLFEHLSGRAEEYFVDDGKCYNVDLTWDTFCKPDCTGKICGGDGCGGSCGECGGNTMCNAEQTECVQAECTKIDSLTLYSSSFSSNTLYKQYTYLPNTGGDNENFIDRIVLQFYVPNIEYNRDYDLSDSKTPFTLYIEEDFGLRHNDENDYNYYDYDKHYKIERGTITVESIDTKHPPYIMKAIMKDLRFVEAERNIDGDFIRVEGGNCIELSTGKFNDL
;
A
#
# COMPACT_ATOMS: atom_id res chain seq x y z
N MET A 1 46.20 4.88 -28.07
CA MET A 1 46.92 5.43 -29.25
C MET A 1 46.46 4.63 -30.46
N LYS A 2 46.06 5.16 -31.63
CA LYS A 2 46.07 6.51 -32.27
C LYS A 2 44.61 6.78 -32.77
N LYS A 3 44.06 8.00 -32.89
CA LYS A 3 44.37 9.13 -33.81
C LYS A 3 44.39 8.72 -35.31
N THR A 4 43.80 9.41 -36.31
CA THR A 4 42.98 10.65 -36.46
C THR A 4 42.44 10.74 -37.93
N ASP A 5 41.61 11.65 -38.46
CA ASP A 5 40.93 12.91 -38.03
C ASP A 5 39.68 13.23 -38.94
N ILE A 6 38.60 13.77 -38.35
CA ILE A 6 37.72 14.93 -38.74
C ILE A 6 37.35 15.23 -40.23
N ALA A 7 36.04 15.41 -40.51
CA ALA A 7 35.37 16.52 -41.29
C ALA A 7 34.00 16.05 -41.85
N ALA A 8 32.81 16.64 -41.61
CA ALA A 8 32.33 18.04 -41.60
C ALA A 8 32.07 18.65 -43.00
N TYR A 9 30.79 18.80 -43.36
CA TYR A 9 30.30 19.68 -44.44
C TYR A 9 28.91 20.24 -44.09
N PHE A 10 28.62 21.48 -44.54
CA PHE A 10 27.45 22.27 -44.12
C PHE A 10 26.82 22.99 -45.35
N PHE A 11 25.62 23.54 -45.13
CA PHE A 11 24.98 24.69 -45.80
C PHE A 11 24.07 24.56 -47.06
N LEU A 12 22.89 25.20 -46.91
CA LEU A 12 22.04 25.93 -47.90
C LEU A 12 21.16 25.09 -48.86
N LEU A 13 19.96 25.54 -49.32
CA LEU A 13 19.32 26.87 -49.20
C LEU A 13 17.75 26.80 -49.18
N PHE A 14 17.13 27.67 -48.37
CA PHE A 14 15.71 28.06 -48.19
C PHE A 14 14.65 27.79 -49.30
N PHE A 15 13.38 27.73 -48.87
CA PHE A 15 12.34 28.64 -49.37
C PHE A 15 11.38 29.13 -48.26
N PHE A 16 10.75 30.31 -48.44
CA PHE A 16 9.86 30.98 -47.48
C PHE A 16 8.36 30.82 -47.83
N VAL A 17 7.50 30.72 -46.81
CA VAL A 17 6.17 31.37 -46.73
C VAL A 17 5.98 31.90 -45.29
N SER A 18 5.11 32.89 -45.07
CA SER A 18 4.98 33.68 -43.82
C SER A 18 3.51 33.86 -43.40
N CYS A 19 3.31 34.48 -42.21
CA CYS A 19 2.06 34.90 -41.54
C CYS A 19 1.49 33.91 -40.49
N ASN A 20 1.06 34.32 -39.29
CA ASN A 20 1.18 35.62 -38.59
C ASN A 20 0.91 35.41 -37.07
N PRO A 21 1.67 35.99 -36.12
CA PRO A 21 1.47 35.74 -34.68
C PRO A 21 0.46 36.68 -34.02
N ASN A 22 -0.21 36.20 -32.97
CA ASN A 22 -0.74 37.01 -31.85
C ASN A 22 -1.39 36.11 -30.78
N HIS A 23 -0.69 35.82 -29.68
CA HIS A 23 -1.03 36.32 -28.33
C HIS A 23 -0.02 35.83 -27.30
N PHE A 24 0.49 36.75 -26.47
CA PHE A 24 1.25 36.44 -25.26
C PHE A 24 0.30 36.20 -24.09
N TYR A 25 0.62 35.25 -23.23
CA TYR A 25 0.52 35.43 -21.78
C TYR A 25 1.70 34.73 -21.11
N SER A 26 2.41 35.45 -20.24
CA SER A 26 3.52 34.94 -19.43
C SER A 26 3.17 35.11 -17.97
N ILE A 27 3.22 34.02 -17.20
CA ILE A 27 3.21 34.06 -15.74
C ILE A 27 4.66 33.89 -15.29
N GLY A 28 5.15 34.78 -14.43
CA GLY A 28 6.54 34.82 -14.01
C GLY A 28 6.81 33.95 -12.79
N VAL A 29 7.89 33.17 -12.83
CA VAL A 29 8.43 32.49 -11.66
C VAL A 29 9.01 33.52 -10.70
N SER A 30 8.62 33.46 -9.43
CA SER A 30 9.08 34.37 -8.38
C SER A 30 10.15 33.68 -7.53
N HIS A 31 11.41 33.66 -7.99
CA HIS A 31 12.53 33.39 -7.09
C HIS A 31 12.50 34.39 -5.93
N ARG A 32 12.75 33.88 -4.71
CA ARG A 32 12.76 34.67 -3.49
C ARG A 32 14.04 34.40 -2.72
N ASP A 33 15.13 34.97 -3.22
CA ASP A 33 16.40 34.99 -2.53
C ASP A 33 16.22 35.51 -1.10
N ARG A 34 16.90 34.87 -0.14
CA ARG A 34 17.01 35.40 1.21
C ARG A 34 18.38 35.06 1.78
N ASP A 35 19.26 36.05 1.72
CA ASP A 35 20.62 35.97 2.24
C ASP A 35 20.64 35.61 3.73
N ASP A 36 21.77 35.04 4.14
CA ASP A 36 22.08 34.65 5.51
C ASP A 36 21.88 35.77 6.54
N LYS A 37 21.61 35.38 7.78
CA LYS A 37 22.27 36.02 8.92
C LYS A 37 22.39 35.16 10.16
N GLU A 38 23.63 35.13 10.64
CA GLU A 38 24.04 34.69 11.97
C GLU A 38 23.39 35.59 13.05
N ASP A 39 23.09 35.02 14.20
CA ASP A 39 23.34 35.61 15.53
C ASP A 39 23.22 34.48 16.59
N GLU A 40 24.24 34.32 17.43
CA GLU A 40 24.31 33.32 18.52
C GLU A 40 23.69 33.90 19.82
N GLU A 41 22.92 33.12 20.59
CA GLU A 41 22.86 33.26 22.06
C GLU A 41 22.55 31.91 22.74
N ASP A 42 23.46 31.46 23.63
CA ASP A 42 23.27 30.31 24.51
C ASP A 42 22.24 30.61 25.62
N ILE A 43 21.27 29.73 25.85
CA ILE A 43 20.39 29.77 27.04
C ILE A 43 20.69 28.60 27.97
N ILE A 44 21.57 28.87 28.95
CA ILE A 44 21.80 27.98 30.10
C ILE A 44 20.66 28.17 31.12
N VAL A 45 19.84 27.15 31.32
CA VAL A 45 18.89 27.10 32.45
C VAL A 45 19.50 26.31 33.59
N VAL A 46 19.83 27.00 34.69
CA VAL A 46 20.32 26.39 35.93
C VAL A 46 19.12 25.90 36.76
N VAL A 47 19.12 24.61 37.09
CA VAL A 47 18.22 24.04 38.11
C VAL A 47 18.71 24.48 39.49
N ASN A 48 17.80 24.97 40.33
CA ASN A 48 17.97 25.02 41.77
C ASN A 48 16.76 24.35 42.41
N ASP A 49 17.01 23.34 43.24
CA ASP A 49 16.03 22.82 44.18
C ASP A 49 15.82 23.82 45.33
N ASP A 50 14.62 23.86 45.88
CA ASP A 50 14.37 24.30 47.26
C ASP A 50 13.15 23.49 47.78
N GLU A 51 13.41 22.54 48.68
CA GLU A 51 12.37 21.85 49.45
C GLU A 51 11.83 22.78 50.56
N GLU A 52 10.55 22.66 50.91
CA GLU A 52 10.14 22.51 52.32
C GLU A 52 8.70 21.96 52.41
N PRO A 53 8.30 21.30 53.52
CA PRO A 53 7.13 20.42 53.58
C PRO A 53 5.85 21.11 54.06
N TYR A 54 4.72 20.40 53.97
CA TYR A 54 3.56 20.65 54.81
C TYR A 54 3.02 19.36 55.42
N ASP A 55 2.53 19.46 56.66
CA ASP A 55 2.25 18.36 57.58
C ASP A 55 0.74 18.21 57.90
N ASP A 56 0.37 17.09 58.52
CA ASP A 56 -0.98 16.58 58.80
C ASP A 56 -2.02 17.59 59.33
N THR A 57 -3.32 17.35 59.04
CA THR A 57 -4.25 16.92 60.11
C THR A 57 -5.60 16.33 59.64
N GLU A 58 -6.04 15.37 60.45
CA GLU A 58 -7.28 14.61 60.52
C GLU A 58 -8.60 15.40 60.33
N ASN A 59 -9.68 14.72 59.91
CA ASN A 59 -10.84 14.45 60.79
C ASN A 59 -11.83 13.39 60.24
N GLU A 60 -12.72 12.91 61.12
CA GLU A 60 -13.66 11.79 60.91
C GLU A 60 -14.96 12.15 60.14
N PRO A 61 -15.71 11.15 59.61
CA PRO A 61 -16.93 11.39 58.83
C PRO A 61 -18.19 11.52 59.70
N GLU A 62 -19.03 12.51 59.40
CA GLU A 62 -20.43 12.52 59.85
C GLU A 62 -21.38 11.94 58.78
N ASN A 63 -22.50 11.39 59.27
CA ASN A 63 -23.41 10.52 58.54
C ASN A 63 -24.83 11.03 58.77
N ASP A 64 -25.51 11.49 57.71
CA ASP A 64 -26.88 11.97 57.81
C ASP A 64 -27.77 11.48 56.66
N ASN A 65 -29.06 11.32 56.95
CA ASN A 65 -30.05 10.70 56.06
C ASN A 65 -31.06 11.73 55.52
N ASP A 66 -31.92 11.25 54.61
CA ASP A 66 -33.19 11.86 54.23
C ASP A 66 -33.14 13.28 53.63
N ASN A 67 -33.31 13.36 52.31
CA ASN A 67 -34.69 13.51 51.82
C ASN A 67 -34.86 13.07 50.36
N LYS A 68 -36.06 12.58 50.04
CA LYS A 68 -36.55 12.45 48.66
C LYS A 68 -37.35 13.70 48.30
N SER A 69 -37.06 14.28 47.14
CA SER A 69 -37.98 15.16 46.42
C SER A 69 -38.08 14.69 44.98
N GLU A 70 -39.31 14.41 44.53
CA GLU A 70 -39.60 14.01 43.15
C GLU A 70 -39.55 15.27 42.27
N GLU A 71 -38.48 15.46 41.51
CA GLU A 71 -38.49 16.41 40.40
C GLU A 71 -39.25 15.79 39.21
N LYS A 72 -40.09 16.59 38.58
CA LYS A 72 -40.79 16.20 37.35
C LYS A 72 -39.93 16.59 36.16
N GLU A 73 -39.61 15.62 35.33
CA GLU A 73 -39.12 15.86 33.98
C GLU A 73 -40.21 16.59 33.18
N ASP A 74 -39.92 17.84 32.82
CA ASP A 74 -40.83 18.67 32.03
C ASP A 74 -40.68 18.31 30.55
N ASN A 75 -41.53 17.39 30.08
CA ASN A 75 -41.55 16.87 28.71
C ASN A 75 -41.95 17.97 27.71
N THR A 76 -41.02 18.88 27.47
CA THR A 76 -41.04 19.83 26.36
C THR A 76 -40.82 19.01 25.09
N PRO A 77 -41.77 18.98 24.14
CA PRO A 77 -41.54 18.26 22.89
C PRO A 77 -40.36 18.88 22.16
N ALA A 78 -39.43 18.03 21.70
CA ALA A 78 -38.29 18.47 20.90
C ALA A 78 -38.80 19.29 19.70
N THR A 79 -38.15 20.42 19.43
CA THR A 79 -38.51 21.25 18.28
C THR A 79 -38.21 20.49 17.01
N GLU A 80 -39.26 20.24 16.22
CA GLU A 80 -39.20 19.52 14.94
C GLU A 80 -38.13 20.16 14.03
N GLU A 81 -37.02 19.45 13.83
CA GLU A 81 -35.85 19.98 13.13
C GLU A 81 -36.10 20.01 11.62
N ASN A 82 -35.88 21.18 11.02
CA ASN A 82 -36.17 21.40 9.61
C ASN A 82 -35.03 20.84 8.76
N CYS A 83 -35.19 19.61 8.28
CA CYS A 83 -34.28 19.05 7.28
C CYS A 83 -34.28 19.91 6.00
N VAL A 84 -33.18 19.83 5.26
CA VAL A 84 -33.06 20.48 3.96
C VAL A 84 -33.87 19.66 2.96
N GLY A 85 -35.11 20.11 2.72
CA GLY A 85 -36.02 19.53 1.74
C GLY A 85 -35.46 19.67 0.32
N LEU A 86 -34.86 18.60 -0.18
CA LEU A 86 -34.22 18.49 -1.48
C LEU A 86 -35.12 17.67 -2.41
N SER A 87 -36.10 18.36 -3.00
CA SER A 87 -36.90 17.81 -4.10
C SER A 87 -36.03 17.71 -5.36
N ILE A 88 -35.19 16.68 -5.37
CA ILE A 88 -34.35 16.27 -6.48
C ILE A 88 -35.25 15.48 -7.44
N PRO A 89 -35.53 15.99 -8.65
CA PRO A 89 -36.14 15.15 -9.67
C PRO A 89 -35.11 14.09 -10.09
N LEU A 90 -35.27 12.86 -9.56
CA LEU A 90 -34.42 11.69 -9.83
C LEU A 90 -34.57 11.15 -11.26
N SER A 91 -34.43 12.04 -12.25
CA SER A 91 -34.31 11.69 -13.66
C SER A 91 -32.91 11.14 -13.94
N LEU A 92 -32.66 9.95 -13.41
CA LEU A 92 -31.40 9.22 -13.52
C LEU A 92 -31.05 9.03 -15.00
N PHE A 93 -30.03 9.77 -15.46
CA PHE A 93 -29.77 9.93 -16.90
C PHE A 93 -28.32 9.67 -17.34
N ASP A 94 -27.57 8.86 -16.59
CA ASP A 94 -26.44 8.08 -17.13
C ASP A 94 -26.29 6.72 -16.42
N LYS A 95 -25.60 5.76 -17.06
CA LYS A 95 -25.42 4.39 -16.53
C LYS A 95 -24.11 3.73 -16.92
N GLU A 96 -23.40 3.19 -15.93
CA GLU A 96 -22.46 2.08 -16.10
C GLU A 96 -22.76 1.00 -15.03
N MET A 97 -23.33 -0.14 -15.43
CA MET A 97 -23.66 -1.24 -14.50
C MET A 97 -22.50 -2.22 -14.33
N ARG A 98 -21.68 -1.98 -13.31
CA ARG A 98 -20.77 -2.98 -12.72
C ARG A 98 -21.53 -3.94 -11.80
N THR A 99 -20.94 -5.10 -11.52
CA THR A 99 -21.55 -6.21 -10.74
C THR A 99 -21.12 -6.24 -9.26
N GLU A 100 -20.37 -5.23 -8.81
CA GLU A 100 -20.12 -4.90 -7.41
C GLU A 100 -20.78 -3.54 -7.11
N PRO A 101 -21.08 -3.19 -5.84
CA PRO A 101 -22.12 -2.21 -5.51
C PRO A 101 -21.64 -0.74 -5.56
N ASP A 102 -21.01 -0.33 -6.64
CA ASP A 102 -20.68 1.08 -6.93
C ASP A 102 -21.67 1.66 -7.96
N TYR A 103 -22.30 2.80 -7.65
CA TYR A 103 -23.08 3.56 -8.64
C TYR A 103 -23.07 5.05 -8.36
N VAL A 104 -22.75 5.84 -9.40
CA VAL A 104 -22.53 7.29 -9.29
C VAL A 104 -23.38 8.03 -10.32
N GLU A 105 -24.38 8.79 -9.86
CA GLU A 105 -24.91 9.93 -10.61
C GLU A 105 -24.37 11.21 -9.98
N GLN A 106 -23.58 11.98 -10.74
CA GLN A 106 -23.01 13.25 -10.27
C GLN A 106 -24.11 14.29 -9.98
N LEU A 107 -24.42 14.51 -8.71
CA LEU A 107 -25.24 15.66 -8.31
C LEU A 107 -24.38 16.92 -8.42
N THR A 108 -24.57 17.75 -9.45
CA THR A 108 -23.67 18.89 -9.70
C THR A 108 -23.89 20.10 -8.75
N SER A 109 -24.31 19.89 -7.48
CA SER A 109 -24.64 21.01 -6.58
C SER A 109 -24.78 20.73 -5.06
N LEU A 110 -24.34 19.60 -4.50
CA LEU A 110 -24.10 19.53 -3.04
C LEU A 110 -22.61 19.78 -2.78
N GLY A 111 -22.23 19.99 -1.51
CA GLY A 111 -20.84 20.15 -1.10
C GLY A 111 -19.94 21.07 -1.96
N ASN A 112 -18.86 20.48 -2.47
CA ASN A 112 -17.74 21.05 -3.21
C ASN A 112 -17.87 20.71 -4.72
N PRO A 113 -17.97 21.70 -5.62
CA PRO A 113 -18.20 21.47 -7.06
C PRO A 113 -16.99 20.89 -7.84
N TYR A 114 -16.02 20.29 -7.14
CA TYR A 114 -14.88 19.57 -7.71
C TYR A 114 -14.82 18.10 -7.30
N ASP A 115 -15.59 17.69 -6.28
CA ASP A 115 -15.72 16.30 -5.84
C ASP A 115 -17.00 15.67 -6.43
N ASN A 116 -17.12 14.34 -6.34
CA ASN A 116 -18.32 13.62 -6.77
C ASN A 116 -19.30 13.49 -5.60
N ASP A 117 -20.51 14.02 -5.77
CA ASP A 117 -21.71 13.62 -5.02
C ASP A 117 -22.41 12.45 -5.71
N TYR A 118 -23.01 11.52 -4.96
CA TYR A 118 -23.88 10.48 -5.52
C TYR A 118 -24.87 9.86 -4.52
N PHE A 119 -25.94 9.27 -5.06
CA PHE A 119 -26.86 8.38 -4.33
C PHE A 119 -26.60 6.92 -4.69
N GLU A 120 -26.65 6.05 -3.69
CA GLU A 120 -26.69 4.60 -3.90
C GLU A 120 -28.02 4.02 -3.41
N ILE A 121 -28.50 2.97 -4.08
CA ILE A 121 -29.69 2.22 -3.67
C ILE A 121 -29.33 0.73 -3.75
N TYR A 122 -29.02 0.12 -2.61
CA TYR A 122 -28.60 -1.29 -2.53
C TYR A 122 -29.59 -2.18 -1.79
N PHE A 123 -29.70 -3.43 -2.25
CA PHE A 123 -30.59 -4.45 -1.71
C PHE A 123 -29.74 -5.68 -1.30
N ARG A 124 -29.55 -5.93 0.00
CA ARG A 124 -28.55 -6.91 0.50
C ARG A 124 -29.03 -8.37 0.60
N ASP A 125 -30.31 -8.67 0.36
CA ASP A 125 -30.86 -10.04 0.44
C ASP A 125 -31.34 -10.57 -0.91
N GLU A 126 -30.60 -11.54 -1.47
CA GLU A 126 -30.94 -12.30 -2.69
C GLU A 126 -32.35 -12.93 -2.69
N ASN A 127 -32.91 -13.19 -1.50
CA ASN A 127 -34.22 -13.83 -1.32
C ASN A 127 -35.36 -12.82 -1.20
N THR A 128 -35.04 -11.53 -1.01
CA THR A 128 -36.03 -10.47 -0.87
C THR A 128 -36.65 -10.18 -2.22
N LYS A 129 -37.92 -10.56 -2.36
CA LYS A 129 -38.72 -10.26 -3.56
C LYS A 129 -38.99 -8.76 -3.61
N ILE A 130 -38.27 -8.09 -4.50
CA ILE A 130 -38.41 -6.67 -4.81
C ILE A 130 -39.70 -6.42 -5.63
N ASP A 131 -40.87 -6.78 -5.06
CA ASP A 131 -42.22 -6.60 -5.64
C ASP A 131 -43.07 -5.57 -4.87
N ARG A 132 -42.43 -4.69 -4.06
CA ARG A 132 -43.08 -3.96 -2.97
C ARG A 132 -42.52 -2.56 -2.71
N THR A 133 -43.29 -1.81 -1.92
CA THR A 133 -42.79 -0.75 -1.06
C THR A 133 -42.03 -1.33 0.14
N HIS A 134 -40.78 -0.92 0.31
CA HIS A 134 -39.95 -1.16 1.50
C HIS A 134 -39.95 0.10 2.37
N HIS A 135 -40.02 -0.06 3.69
CA HIS A 135 -39.89 1.06 4.63
C HIS A 135 -38.45 1.17 5.11
N LEU A 136 -37.87 2.37 4.99
CA LEU A 136 -36.44 2.59 5.25
C LEU A 136 -36.13 2.70 6.75
N GLY A 137 -37.06 3.25 7.54
CA GLY A 137 -36.88 3.43 9.00
C GLY A 137 -37.53 2.38 9.89
N ILE A 138 -37.55 1.09 9.50
CA ILE A 138 -38.16 0.01 10.31
C ILE A 138 -37.33 -1.27 10.24
N GLY A 139 -36.94 -1.80 11.41
CA GLY A 139 -36.37 -3.15 11.54
C GLY A 139 -34.90 -3.19 11.16
N ASN A 140 -34.49 -4.16 10.34
CA ASN A 140 -33.08 -4.34 9.96
C ASN A 140 -32.45 -3.11 9.25
N ASN A 141 -33.27 -2.18 8.76
CA ASN A 141 -32.83 -1.01 7.99
C ASN A 141 -32.37 0.18 8.88
N GLU A 142 -32.24 0.02 10.20
CA GLU A 142 -31.81 1.10 11.11
C GLU A 142 -30.33 1.52 10.98
N ALA A 143 -29.48 0.65 10.41
CA ALA A 143 -28.06 0.91 10.13
C ALA A 143 -27.62 0.20 8.84
N GLU A 144 -26.58 0.71 8.19
CA GLU A 144 -26.04 0.18 6.93
C GLU A 144 -25.76 -1.34 6.98
N GLU A 145 -25.00 -1.81 7.97
CA GLU A 145 -24.49 -3.19 8.01
C GLU A 145 -25.62 -4.23 7.88
N THR A 146 -26.73 -3.99 8.57
CA THR A 146 -27.87 -4.91 8.68
C THR A 146 -28.95 -4.68 7.62
N CYS A 147 -28.88 -3.56 6.89
CA CYS A 147 -29.98 -3.07 6.08
C CYS A 147 -30.27 -3.96 4.85
N THR A 148 -31.56 -4.14 4.55
CA THR A 148 -32.06 -5.06 3.50
C THR A 148 -32.42 -4.36 2.19
N ALA A 149 -32.87 -3.10 2.27
CA ALA A 149 -33.18 -2.23 1.15
C ALA A 149 -32.87 -0.80 1.61
N CYS A 150 -31.83 -0.21 1.04
CA CYS A 150 -31.06 0.85 1.66
C CYS A 150 -30.87 2.02 0.70
N VAL A 151 -30.74 3.22 1.26
CA VAL A 151 -30.48 4.43 0.49
C VAL A 151 -29.45 5.25 1.24
N THR A 152 -28.36 5.53 0.54
CA THR A 152 -27.22 6.32 0.99
C THR A 152 -27.03 7.51 0.07
N LEU A 153 -26.50 8.59 0.63
CA LEU A 153 -26.09 9.79 -0.07
C LEU A 153 -24.67 10.10 0.37
N VAL A 154 -23.73 10.02 -0.57
CA VAL A 154 -22.35 10.44 -0.41
C VAL A 154 -22.23 11.84 -0.98
N ILE A 155 -21.86 12.80 -0.14
CA ILE A 155 -21.52 14.17 -0.55
C ILE A 155 -20.01 14.32 -0.41
N ASP A 156 -19.36 14.92 -1.40
CA ASP A 156 -17.90 15.10 -1.50
C ASP A 156 -17.11 13.80 -1.23
N ALA A 157 -17.15 12.82 -2.15
CA ALA A 157 -16.64 11.45 -1.95
C ALA A 157 -15.26 11.28 -1.27
N TYR A 158 -14.35 12.26 -1.39
CA TYR A 158 -13.02 12.23 -0.75
C TYR A 158 -12.93 12.89 0.64
N LEU A 159 -13.87 13.76 1.03
CA LEU A 159 -13.74 14.66 2.19
C LEU A 159 -15.04 14.95 2.96
N GLY A 160 -16.19 14.44 2.53
CA GLY A 160 -17.49 14.94 2.97
C GLY A 160 -18.24 14.09 3.98
N GLY A 161 -19.55 14.02 3.78
CA GLY A 161 -20.51 13.42 4.71
C GLY A 161 -21.22 12.23 4.11
N PHE A 162 -21.27 11.14 4.87
CA PHE A 162 -22.08 9.97 4.55
C PHE A 162 -23.44 10.10 5.23
N TYR A 163 -24.51 10.05 4.43
CA TYR A 163 -25.89 10.21 4.89
C TYR A 163 -26.69 8.95 4.62
N PHE A 164 -27.36 8.42 5.65
CA PHE A 164 -28.10 7.15 5.57
C PHE A 164 -29.59 7.36 5.86
N ALA A 165 -30.47 6.61 5.19
CA ALA A 165 -31.92 6.77 5.29
C ALA A 165 -32.49 6.24 6.62
N LYS A 166 -32.70 7.12 7.60
CA LYS A 166 -33.31 6.76 8.90
C LYS A 166 -34.84 6.73 8.86
N SER A 167 -35.50 7.30 7.84
CA SER A 167 -36.93 7.03 7.60
C SER A 167 -37.34 7.21 6.14
N GLY A 168 -38.57 6.79 5.80
CA GLY A 168 -39.15 6.91 4.46
C GLY A 168 -39.58 5.57 3.86
N HIS A 169 -39.73 5.56 2.53
CA HIS A 169 -40.11 4.40 1.75
C HIS A 169 -39.54 4.43 0.32
N ILE A 170 -39.16 3.26 -0.18
CA ILE A 170 -38.82 3.02 -1.58
C ILE A 170 -39.82 2.02 -2.16
N THR A 171 -40.48 2.37 -3.26
CA THR A 171 -41.41 1.49 -4.00
C THR A 171 -40.79 1.12 -5.33
N VAL A 172 -40.79 -0.17 -5.65
CA VAL A 172 -40.32 -0.68 -6.95
C VAL A 172 -41.54 -1.11 -7.77
N ASP A 173 -41.87 -0.30 -8.78
CA ASP A 173 -43.00 -0.52 -9.68
C ASP A 173 -42.69 -1.57 -10.76
N TYR A 174 -41.41 -1.67 -11.14
CA TYR A 174 -40.91 -2.63 -12.11
C TYR A 174 -39.46 -3.01 -11.80
N LEU A 175 -39.20 -4.32 -11.80
CA LEU A 175 -37.87 -4.91 -11.79
C LEU A 175 -37.74 -5.79 -13.03
N ASP A 176 -36.67 -5.57 -13.80
CA ASP A 176 -36.19 -6.49 -14.82
C ASP A 176 -35.04 -7.33 -14.23
N PRO A 177 -35.30 -8.55 -13.73
CA PRO A 177 -34.26 -9.43 -13.19
C PRO A 177 -33.36 -10.04 -14.28
N VAL A 178 -33.56 -9.68 -15.55
CA VAL A 178 -32.69 -10.04 -16.67
C VAL A 178 -31.74 -8.88 -16.96
N ASN A 179 -32.26 -7.67 -17.20
CA ASN A 179 -31.47 -6.50 -17.61
C ASN A 179 -31.11 -5.53 -16.45
N TYR A 180 -31.26 -5.96 -15.19
CA TYR A 180 -31.05 -5.17 -13.97
C TYR A 180 -31.79 -3.81 -13.93
N GLY A 181 -32.79 -3.62 -14.78
CA GLY A 181 -33.55 -2.38 -14.89
C GLY A 181 -34.53 -2.25 -13.73
N ILE A 182 -34.44 -1.18 -12.96
CA ILE A 182 -35.34 -0.92 -11.83
C ILE A 182 -36.05 0.43 -12.00
N LYS A 183 -37.35 0.46 -11.75
CA LYS A 183 -38.19 1.66 -11.84
C LYS A 183 -39.12 1.74 -10.64
N GLY A 184 -39.34 2.95 -10.14
CA GLY A 184 -40.16 3.14 -8.95
C GLY A 184 -40.19 4.57 -8.42
N SER A 185 -40.46 4.71 -7.12
CA SER A 185 -40.45 5.97 -6.40
C SER A 185 -39.73 5.86 -5.07
N LEU A 186 -38.98 6.90 -4.74
CA LEU A 186 -38.20 7.02 -3.52
C LEU A 186 -38.65 8.27 -2.76
N SER A 187 -38.91 8.12 -1.47
CA SER A 187 -39.12 9.20 -0.52
C SER A 187 -38.38 8.86 0.76
N ALA A 188 -37.32 9.59 1.11
CA ALA A 188 -36.45 9.25 2.24
C ALA A 188 -36.01 10.49 3.04
N LYS A 189 -35.91 10.32 4.36
CA LYS A 189 -35.20 11.22 5.27
C LYS A 189 -33.83 10.61 5.56
N LEU A 190 -32.79 11.25 5.04
CA LEU A 190 -31.39 10.90 5.19
C LEU A 190 -30.78 11.72 6.33
N GLU A 191 -29.99 11.09 7.19
CA GLU A 191 -29.34 11.74 8.33
C GLU A 191 -27.84 11.41 8.30
N ARG A 192 -26.97 12.37 8.65
CA ARG A 192 -25.50 12.16 8.63
C ARG A 192 -25.12 11.08 9.64
N GLU A 193 -24.52 9.99 9.16
CA GLU A 193 -24.06 8.89 10.02
C GLU A 193 -22.57 9.06 10.42
N TYR A 194 -21.74 9.60 9.52
CA TYR A 194 -20.36 10.00 9.82
C TYR A 194 -19.87 11.10 8.87
N SER A 195 -18.77 11.75 9.26
CA SER A 195 -17.92 12.53 8.36
C SER A 195 -16.49 12.53 8.87
N TRP A 196 -15.53 12.33 7.98
CA TRP A 196 -14.11 12.30 8.30
C TRP A 196 -13.51 13.67 8.02
N ASP A 197 -13.01 14.37 9.03
CA ASP A 197 -12.10 15.50 8.78
C ASP A 197 -10.65 15.01 8.63
N ALA A 198 -9.78 15.86 8.06
CA ALA A 198 -8.36 15.53 7.86
C ALA A 198 -7.55 15.39 9.17
N ALA A 199 -8.19 15.50 10.34
CA ALA A 199 -7.61 15.26 11.67
C ALA A 199 -8.21 14.03 12.38
N GLY A 200 -9.15 13.31 11.76
CA GLY A 200 -9.79 12.12 12.31
C GLY A 200 -10.86 12.39 13.38
N TYR A 201 -11.48 13.59 13.40
CA TYR A 201 -12.50 13.95 14.38
C TYR A 201 -13.93 13.81 13.84
N ASN A 202 -14.81 13.26 14.68
CA ASN A 202 -16.23 13.08 14.39
C ASN A 202 -16.99 14.40 14.52
N ILE A 203 -17.22 15.11 13.41
CA ILE A 203 -18.01 16.34 13.39
C ILE A 203 -19.51 16.00 13.39
N THR A 204 -20.10 15.86 14.57
CA THR A 204 -21.55 15.68 14.77
C THR A 204 -22.31 16.98 14.47
N THR A 205 -22.50 17.26 13.17
CA THR A 205 -23.40 18.32 12.69
C THR A 205 -24.69 17.69 12.20
N GLU A 206 -25.77 17.95 12.95
CA GLU A 206 -27.14 17.50 12.68
C GLU A 206 -27.66 18.11 11.38
N SER A 207 -27.28 17.47 10.28
CA SER A 207 -27.71 17.78 8.92
C SER A 207 -28.50 16.58 8.40
N CYS A 208 -29.69 16.86 7.90
CA CYS A 208 -30.59 15.87 7.34
C CYS A 208 -31.21 16.40 6.04
N TYR A 209 -31.44 15.48 5.11
CA TYR A 209 -31.99 15.74 3.79
C TYR A 209 -33.28 14.96 3.61
N GLU A 210 -34.30 15.61 3.06
CA GLU A 210 -35.51 14.92 2.60
C GLU A 210 -35.47 14.88 1.08
N ILE A 211 -35.49 13.67 0.50
CA ILE A 211 -35.57 13.43 -0.94
C ILE A 211 -36.92 12.84 -1.31
N GLU A 212 -37.48 13.26 -2.44
CA GLU A 212 -38.70 12.69 -3.03
C GLU A 212 -38.61 12.75 -4.56
N GLY A 213 -38.70 11.59 -5.23
CA GLY A 213 -38.64 11.49 -6.68
C GLY A 213 -39.07 10.12 -7.23
N ALA A 214 -39.35 10.06 -8.52
CA ALA A 214 -39.50 8.81 -9.26
C ALA A 214 -38.18 8.50 -9.96
N PHE A 215 -37.73 7.24 -9.91
CA PHE A 215 -36.51 6.75 -10.57
C PHE A 215 -36.86 5.77 -11.69
N ASP A 216 -36.08 5.77 -12.76
CA ASP A 216 -36.25 4.86 -13.90
C ASP A 216 -34.90 4.47 -14.50
N ILE A 217 -34.26 3.48 -13.88
CA ILE A 217 -32.95 2.93 -14.26
C ILE A 217 -33.12 1.77 -15.27
N THR A 218 -34.29 1.67 -15.91
CA THR A 218 -34.52 0.73 -17.00
C THR A 218 -33.69 1.13 -18.21
N CYS A 219 -33.03 0.13 -18.81
CA CYS A 219 -32.09 0.34 -19.90
C CYS A 219 -32.50 -0.58 -21.04
N GLU A 220 -32.70 -0.01 -22.24
CA GLU A 220 -32.94 -0.77 -23.46
C GLU A 220 -31.58 -1.16 -24.08
N PRO A 221 -31.22 -2.45 -24.14
CA PRO A 221 -29.92 -2.90 -24.69
C PRO A 221 -29.63 -2.30 -26.06
N GLN A 222 -28.57 -1.51 -26.17
CA GLN A 222 -28.25 -0.76 -27.39
C GLN A 222 -27.57 -1.63 -28.46
N CYS A 223 -28.15 -2.79 -28.74
CA CYS A 223 -27.59 -3.83 -29.62
C CYS A 223 -28.08 -3.75 -31.07
N ASN A 224 -28.88 -2.75 -31.44
CA ASN A 224 -29.40 -2.62 -32.80
C ASN A 224 -28.26 -2.29 -33.80
N GLY A 225 -27.81 -3.29 -34.55
CA GLY A 225 -26.68 -3.20 -35.46
C GLY A 225 -25.33 -3.60 -34.85
N LYS A 226 -25.29 -3.92 -33.54
CA LYS A 226 -24.14 -4.54 -32.89
C LYS A 226 -24.24 -6.07 -32.99
N VAL A 227 -23.08 -6.73 -32.97
CA VAL A 227 -22.93 -8.20 -32.93
C VAL A 227 -22.20 -8.64 -31.65
N CYS A 228 -21.48 -7.73 -30.99
CA CYS A 228 -20.62 -8.03 -29.86
C CYS A 228 -20.41 -6.82 -28.94
N GLY A 229 -19.68 -7.03 -27.85
CA GLY A 229 -19.29 -5.98 -26.91
C GLY A 229 -20.47 -5.50 -26.07
N ASP A 230 -20.24 -4.51 -25.22
CA ASP A 230 -21.21 -4.06 -24.22
C ASP A 230 -22.51 -3.44 -24.84
N ASP A 231 -23.62 -3.58 -24.12
CA ASP A 231 -24.96 -3.08 -24.49
C ASP A 231 -25.34 -1.72 -23.88
N TYR A 232 -24.45 -1.14 -23.05
CA TYR A 232 -24.63 0.03 -22.19
C TYR A 232 -25.66 -0.18 -21.05
N CYS A 233 -26.00 -1.44 -20.75
CA CYS A 233 -26.92 -1.84 -19.69
C CYS A 233 -26.29 -2.85 -18.71
N GLY A 234 -24.97 -3.04 -18.72
CA GLY A 234 -24.25 -4.01 -17.88
C GLY A 234 -24.26 -5.43 -18.45
N ARG A 235 -24.42 -5.58 -19.77
CA ARG A 235 -24.50 -6.87 -20.47
C ARG A 235 -23.76 -6.76 -21.81
N THR A 236 -23.67 -7.85 -22.56
CA THR A 236 -23.10 -7.83 -23.92
C THR A 236 -24.18 -8.04 -24.99
N CYS A 237 -24.01 -7.35 -26.12
CA CYS A 237 -24.75 -7.61 -27.36
C CYS A 237 -24.33 -8.91 -28.06
N GLY A 238 -23.26 -9.52 -27.57
CA GLY A 238 -22.70 -10.79 -27.99
C GLY A 238 -21.25 -10.91 -27.51
N GLU A 239 -20.77 -12.14 -27.45
CA GLU A 239 -19.38 -12.48 -27.16
C GLU A 239 -18.69 -12.93 -28.45
N CYS A 240 -17.43 -12.56 -28.61
CA CYS A 240 -16.60 -13.03 -29.72
C CYS A 240 -15.91 -14.35 -29.37
N GLY A 241 -15.40 -15.07 -30.36
CA GLY A 241 -14.62 -16.28 -30.12
C GLY A 241 -13.33 -15.99 -29.33
N GLU A 242 -12.72 -17.03 -28.74
CA GLU A 242 -11.48 -16.93 -27.96
C GLU A 242 -10.36 -16.17 -28.72
N ASN A 243 -10.30 -16.37 -30.04
CA ASN A 243 -9.34 -15.74 -30.96
C ASN A 243 -9.81 -14.40 -31.58
N GLU A 244 -10.86 -13.76 -31.07
CA GLU A 244 -11.50 -12.59 -31.70
C GLU A 244 -11.80 -11.45 -30.71
N TYR A 245 -11.64 -10.20 -31.15
CA TYR A 245 -12.14 -9.01 -30.45
C TYR A 245 -13.39 -8.44 -31.13
N CYS A 246 -14.12 -7.59 -30.41
CA CYS A 246 -15.23 -6.86 -31.00
C CYS A 246 -14.72 -5.63 -31.74
N SER A 247 -15.17 -5.38 -32.97
CA SER A 247 -14.81 -4.16 -33.69
C SER A 247 -15.25 -2.91 -32.92
N ARG A 248 -14.53 -1.78 -33.09
CA ARG A 248 -14.86 -0.52 -32.40
C ARG A 248 -16.25 0.05 -32.72
N ASP A 249 -16.83 -0.30 -33.86
CA ASP A 249 -18.24 0.01 -34.22
C ASP A 249 -19.25 -1.02 -33.69
N ARG A 250 -18.76 -2.01 -32.93
CA ARG A 250 -19.42 -3.19 -32.36
C ARG A 250 -20.17 -4.07 -33.38
N SER A 251 -19.94 -3.88 -34.69
CA SER A 251 -20.70 -4.52 -35.78
C SER A 251 -20.28 -5.94 -36.13
N ARG A 252 -19.10 -6.40 -35.69
CA ARG A 252 -18.54 -7.73 -35.99
C ARG A 252 -17.46 -8.12 -35.00
N CYS A 253 -17.25 -9.42 -34.86
CA CYS A 253 -15.99 -9.94 -34.31
C CYS A 253 -14.90 -9.89 -35.38
N ILE A 254 -13.68 -9.59 -34.98
CA ILE A 254 -12.47 -9.53 -35.81
C ILE A 254 -11.44 -10.49 -35.20
N PRO A 255 -10.90 -11.46 -35.96
CA PRO A 255 -9.79 -12.29 -35.49
C PRO A 255 -8.56 -11.46 -35.15
N TYR A 256 -7.89 -11.83 -34.06
CA TYR A 256 -6.60 -11.23 -33.71
C TYR A 256 -5.51 -11.64 -34.72
N GLU A 257 -4.84 -10.64 -35.31
CA GLU A 257 -3.64 -10.82 -36.14
C GLU A 257 -2.41 -10.37 -35.33
N CYS A 258 -2.04 -11.14 -34.30
CA CYS A 258 -0.92 -10.81 -33.42
C CYS A 258 0.44 -11.09 -34.05
N GLU A 259 1.43 -10.29 -33.68
CA GLU A 259 2.83 -10.46 -34.09
C GLU A 259 3.57 -11.38 -33.10
N GLU A 260 4.60 -12.10 -33.54
CA GLU A 260 5.40 -12.99 -32.67
C GLU A 260 6.51 -12.18 -31.98
N LEU A 261 6.52 -12.18 -30.64
CA LEU A 261 7.48 -11.47 -29.80
C LEU A 261 8.35 -12.50 -29.04
N SER A 262 9.62 -12.57 -29.41
CA SER A 262 10.61 -13.48 -28.84
C SER A 262 11.65 -12.72 -28.02
N PHE A 263 11.98 -13.21 -26.83
CA PHE A 263 13.03 -12.63 -25.98
C PHE A 263 14.31 -13.47 -26.03
N ASP A 264 15.45 -12.84 -26.29
CA ASP A 264 16.76 -13.52 -26.46
C ASP A 264 17.35 -14.05 -25.14
N GLU A 265 17.18 -13.31 -24.03
CA GLU A 265 17.60 -13.70 -22.67
C GLU A 265 16.58 -13.20 -21.63
N VAL A 266 16.46 -13.93 -20.52
CA VAL A 266 15.46 -13.68 -19.47
C VAL A 266 16.17 -13.58 -18.12
N GLU A 267 16.43 -12.35 -17.66
CA GLU A 267 17.20 -12.08 -16.45
C GLU A 267 16.29 -11.98 -15.20
N LEU A 268 16.81 -12.38 -14.04
CA LEU A 268 16.28 -11.89 -12.76
C LEU A 268 17.08 -10.66 -12.35
N VAL A 269 16.43 -9.50 -12.35
CA VAL A 269 16.99 -8.36 -11.59
C VAL A 269 16.58 -8.52 -10.13
N ASN A 270 17.55 -8.36 -9.24
CA ASN A 270 17.28 -8.25 -7.81
C ASN A 270 16.44 -6.99 -7.54
N TRP A 271 15.12 -7.16 -7.36
CA TRP A 271 14.52 -7.15 -6.02
C TRP A 271 13.13 -7.83 -6.03
N ASP A 272 13.00 -8.84 -5.17
CA ASP A 272 11.87 -9.70 -4.81
C ASP A 272 10.97 -10.32 -5.90
N TYR A 273 10.44 -9.58 -6.88
CA TYR A 273 9.31 -10.05 -7.69
C TYR A 273 9.35 -9.74 -9.20
N ILE A 274 10.48 -9.52 -9.88
CA ILE A 274 10.43 -9.31 -11.34
C ILE A 274 11.44 -10.16 -12.12
N THR A 275 10.89 -10.99 -13.01
CA THR A 275 11.61 -11.57 -14.15
C THR A 275 11.56 -10.58 -15.32
N TYR A 276 12.72 -10.25 -15.86
CA TYR A 276 12.93 -9.28 -16.92
C TYR A 276 13.22 -9.93 -18.25
N ALA A 277 12.73 -9.30 -19.32
CA ALA A 277 13.37 -9.37 -20.63
C ALA A 277 13.42 -7.96 -21.21
N GLU A 278 14.62 -7.54 -21.65
CA GLU A 278 14.82 -6.30 -22.42
C GLU A 278 15.05 -6.68 -23.89
N ASP A 279 14.29 -6.08 -24.79
CA ASP A 279 14.52 -6.13 -26.25
C ASP A 279 14.11 -4.79 -26.87
N ASN A 280 14.30 -4.63 -28.18
CA ASN A 280 13.90 -3.49 -28.99
C ASN A 280 13.04 -4.00 -30.16
N ALA A 281 12.08 -4.88 -29.87
CA ALA A 281 11.36 -5.71 -30.83
C ALA A 281 9.93 -5.21 -31.14
N ALA A 282 9.35 -4.43 -30.25
CA ALA A 282 8.14 -3.65 -30.47
C ALA A 282 8.50 -2.19 -30.82
N GLY A 283 7.48 -1.32 -30.90
CA GLY A 283 7.62 0.13 -30.83
C GLY A 283 8.62 0.81 -31.76
N ASP A 284 9.31 1.80 -31.20
CA ASP A 284 10.51 2.43 -31.69
C ASP A 284 11.73 1.64 -31.20
N THR A 285 12.32 0.87 -32.12
CA THR A 285 13.56 0.08 -31.96
C THR A 285 14.80 0.82 -31.39
N THR A 286 14.71 2.11 -31.07
CA THR A 286 15.76 2.87 -30.37
C THR A 286 15.54 3.03 -28.86
N LEU A 287 14.34 2.69 -28.36
CA LEU A 287 14.01 2.55 -26.94
C LEU A 287 13.99 1.06 -26.56
N SER A 288 13.87 0.76 -25.27
CA SER A 288 13.82 -0.61 -24.77
C SER A 288 12.41 -0.99 -24.34
N ASP A 289 11.95 -2.11 -24.85
CA ASP A 289 10.76 -2.80 -24.40
C ASP A 289 11.10 -3.64 -23.17
N ILE A 290 10.23 -3.65 -22.16
CA ILE A 290 10.44 -4.40 -20.92
C ILE A 290 9.24 -5.27 -20.61
N MET A 291 9.48 -6.57 -20.49
CA MET A 291 8.56 -7.50 -19.83
C MET A 291 8.86 -7.60 -18.34
N THR A 292 7.81 -7.48 -17.53
CA THR A 292 7.78 -7.73 -16.09
C THR A 292 6.88 -8.94 -15.82
N MET A 293 7.41 -9.99 -15.19
CA MET A 293 6.60 -11.09 -14.64
C MET A 293 6.79 -11.15 -13.11
N ASN A 294 5.69 -10.92 -12.38
CA ASN A 294 5.65 -10.74 -10.93
C ASN A 294 4.80 -11.81 -10.22
N PHE A 295 5.25 -12.19 -9.00
CA PHE A 295 4.71 -13.26 -8.15
C PHE A 295 4.30 -12.81 -6.71
N ASP A 296 3.83 -11.55 -6.56
CA ASP A 296 3.68 -10.76 -5.31
C ASP A 296 3.20 -11.48 -4.04
N SER A 297 2.34 -12.49 -4.13
CA SER A 297 1.72 -13.13 -2.95
C SER A 297 2.26 -14.51 -2.56
N PHE A 298 3.30 -15.01 -3.25
CA PHE A 298 3.83 -16.37 -3.02
C PHE A 298 5.21 -16.39 -2.36
N TYR A 299 5.24 -16.55 -1.02
CA TYR A 299 6.45 -16.92 -0.25
C TYR A 299 7.19 -18.15 -0.84
N LYS A 300 6.46 -19.03 -1.53
CA LYS A 300 7.03 -20.02 -2.44
C LYS A 300 6.14 -20.15 -3.67
N ILE A 301 6.68 -19.80 -4.84
CA ILE A 301 6.00 -19.96 -6.14
C ILE A 301 5.62 -21.45 -6.32
N PRO A 302 4.34 -21.81 -6.57
CA PRO A 302 3.93 -23.21 -6.66
C PRO A 302 4.44 -23.85 -7.96
N VAL A 303 4.90 -25.09 -7.89
CA VAL A 303 5.14 -25.92 -9.09
C VAL A 303 3.78 -26.31 -9.67
N GLY A 304 3.55 -26.03 -10.95
CA GLY A 304 2.24 -26.21 -11.57
C GLY A 304 2.14 -25.58 -12.95
N THR A 305 0.91 -25.53 -13.48
CA THR A 305 0.56 -24.75 -14.67
C THR A 305 -0.63 -23.88 -14.33
N PHE A 306 -0.49 -22.58 -14.61
CA PHE A 306 -1.45 -21.54 -14.30
C PHE A 306 -2.09 -21.07 -15.59
N ASP A 307 -3.42 -20.94 -15.59
CA ASP A 307 -4.24 -20.59 -16.75
C ASP A 307 -4.59 -19.10 -16.72
N LEU A 308 -3.92 -18.35 -17.58
CA LEU A 308 -4.02 -16.89 -17.68
C LEU A 308 -5.34 -16.43 -18.33
N THR A 309 -6.18 -17.34 -18.85
CA THR A 309 -7.54 -17.00 -19.31
C THR A 309 -8.47 -16.65 -18.16
N SER A 310 -8.26 -17.30 -17.01
CA SER A 310 -9.18 -17.26 -15.87
C SER A 310 -8.90 -16.10 -14.91
N SER A 311 -7.67 -15.58 -14.92
CA SER A 311 -7.15 -14.54 -14.03
C SER A 311 -7.20 -13.14 -14.64
N ASN A 312 -8.23 -12.81 -15.43
CA ASN A 312 -8.49 -11.43 -15.89
C ASN A 312 -8.81 -10.47 -14.72
N GLY A 313 -9.03 -10.98 -13.51
CA GLY A 313 -9.23 -10.20 -12.29
C GLY A 313 -7.91 -9.82 -11.62
N TYR A 314 -7.59 -8.53 -11.65
CA TYR A 314 -6.60 -7.86 -10.81
C TYR A 314 -6.51 -8.44 -9.39
N TYR A 315 -5.30 -8.70 -8.89
CA TYR A 315 -5.00 -9.24 -7.55
C TYR A 315 -5.58 -10.63 -7.20
N THR A 316 -6.49 -11.20 -7.99
CA THR A 316 -7.17 -12.48 -7.66
C THR A 316 -6.25 -13.71 -7.74
N SER A 317 -5.16 -13.60 -8.50
CA SER A 317 -4.06 -14.55 -8.52
C SER A 317 -2.73 -13.82 -8.28
N GLY A 318 -1.83 -14.41 -7.51
CA GLY A 318 -0.47 -13.87 -7.24
C GLY A 318 0.48 -13.96 -8.42
N PHE A 319 0.02 -13.58 -9.61
CA PHE A 319 0.76 -13.53 -10.86
C PHE A 319 0.33 -12.27 -11.61
N ASN A 320 1.27 -11.37 -11.89
CA ASN A 320 1.04 -10.13 -12.62
C ASN A 320 2.06 -10.05 -13.76
N ILE A 321 1.60 -10.07 -15.00
CA ILE A 321 2.47 -9.90 -16.18
C ILE A 321 2.11 -8.57 -16.83
N LEU A 322 3.12 -7.72 -16.97
CA LEU A 322 3.03 -6.41 -17.59
C LEU A 322 4.14 -6.29 -18.62
N PHE A 323 3.79 -5.87 -19.84
CA PHE A 323 4.78 -5.53 -20.86
C PHE A 323 4.64 -4.05 -21.22
N CYS A 324 5.77 -3.38 -21.38
CA CYS A 324 5.91 -1.95 -21.60
C CYS A 324 6.63 -1.75 -22.94
N GLU A 325 5.96 -1.12 -23.90
CA GLU A 325 6.53 -0.77 -25.20
C GLU A 325 7.09 0.66 -25.14
N ASP A 326 8.32 0.84 -25.63
CA ASP A 326 9.04 2.12 -25.65
C ASP A 326 9.28 2.75 -24.25
N LEU A 327 9.99 2.09 -23.32
CA LEU A 327 10.34 2.71 -22.03
C LEU A 327 11.46 3.76 -22.20
N ASP A 328 11.17 5.02 -21.83
CA ASP A 328 12.20 6.06 -21.72
C ASP A 328 13.03 5.89 -20.42
N VAL A 329 14.11 5.12 -20.54
CA VAL A 329 15.15 4.91 -19.51
C VAL A 329 16.11 6.11 -19.37
N GLY A 330 15.67 7.31 -19.72
CA GLY A 330 16.46 8.56 -19.70
C GLY A 330 17.00 9.00 -18.32
N SER A 331 16.58 8.36 -17.22
CA SER A 331 17.22 8.48 -15.90
C SER A 331 17.38 7.09 -15.26
N SER A 332 18.38 6.92 -14.40
CA SER A 332 18.51 5.68 -13.61
C SER A 332 17.34 5.47 -12.64
N GLN A 333 16.67 6.56 -12.24
CA GLN A 333 15.48 6.55 -11.39
C GLN A 333 14.24 5.97 -12.09
N SER A 334 14.07 6.16 -13.41
CA SER A 334 12.90 5.62 -14.12
C SER A 334 12.92 4.08 -14.17
N ARG A 335 14.10 3.45 -14.12
CA ARG A 335 14.20 2.00 -13.90
C ARG A 335 13.70 1.58 -12.53
N GLU A 336 14.14 2.21 -11.44
CA GLU A 336 13.73 1.84 -10.07
C GLU A 336 12.24 2.12 -9.79
N ASN A 337 11.71 3.26 -10.24
CA ASN A 337 10.29 3.60 -10.04
C ASN A 337 9.33 2.64 -10.79
N TYR A 338 9.74 2.08 -11.94
CA TYR A 338 8.90 1.15 -12.71
C TYR A 338 8.56 -0.14 -11.95
N TYR A 339 9.42 -0.60 -11.02
CA TYR A 339 9.17 -1.80 -10.19
C TYR A 339 7.87 -1.68 -9.36
N TYR A 340 7.50 -0.45 -8.98
CA TYR A 340 6.34 -0.18 -8.13
C TYR A 340 5.07 0.17 -8.92
N GLY A 341 5.14 0.21 -10.27
CA GLY A 341 4.01 0.51 -11.14
C GLY A 341 3.45 1.94 -11.02
N THR A 342 4.21 2.86 -10.42
CA THR A 342 3.77 4.22 -10.09
C THR A 342 4.17 5.28 -11.11
N ASP A 343 5.08 4.98 -12.05
CA ASP A 343 5.63 5.96 -13.00
C ASP A 343 5.14 5.75 -14.44
N TYR A 344 4.95 6.86 -15.16
CA TYR A 344 4.15 6.95 -16.39
C TYR A 344 5.01 6.98 -17.68
N SER A 345 6.18 6.35 -17.65
CA SER A 345 7.19 6.44 -18.73
C SER A 345 7.04 5.42 -19.87
N CYS A 346 6.13 4.44 -19.76
CA CYS A 346 5.79 3.56 -20.88
C CYS A 346 4.89 4.29 -21.89
N SER A 347 5.18 4.16 -23.19
CA SER A 347 4.28 4.73 -24.21
C SER A 347 2.94 4.01 -24.27
N LYS A 348 2.97 2.69 -24.04
CA LYS A 348 1.85 1.74 -24.09
C LYS A 348 2.13 0.61 -23.10
N TYR A 349 1.07 0.09 -22.51
CA TYR A 349 1.11 -1.07 -21.64
C TYR A 349 0.41 -2.25 -22.33
N TYR A 350 0.79 -3.47 -21.95
CA TYR A 350 0.19 -4.69 -22.46
C TYR A 350 0.04 -5.72 -21.34
N ARG A 351 -1.03 -6.52 -21.40
CA ARG A 351 -1.33 -7.59 -20.44
C ARG A 351 -1.72 -8.89 -21.15
N PRO A 352 -1.44 -10.07 -20.55
CA PRO A 352 -2.00 -11.32 -21.03
C PRO A 352 -3.52 -11.33 -20.83
N ARG A 353 -4.24 -11.89 -21.79
CA ARG A 353 -5.70 -12.16 -21.71
C ARG A 353 -6.02 -13.66 -21.65
N TRP A 354 -5.05 -14.47 -22.07
CA TRP A 354 -5.11 -15.91 -22.25
C TRP A 354 -3.69 -16.48 -22.47
N GLY A 355 -3.53 -17.77 -22.16
CA GLY A 355 -2.26 -18.47 -22.23
C GLY A 355 -1.99 -19.31 -20.98
N THR A 356 -0.83 -19.94 -20.92
CA THR A 356 -0.40 -20.78 -19.79
C THR A 356 1.00 -20.41 -19.31
N LEU A 357 1.18 -20.34 -17.99
CA LEU A 357 2.46 -20.22 -17.33
C LEU A 357 2.76 -21.52 -16.58
N THR A 358 3.83 -22.23 -16.92
CA THR A 358 4.22 -23.50 -16.30
C THR A 358 5.52 -23.34 -15.50
N VAL A 359 5.41 -23.38 -14.18
CA VAL A 359 6.56 -23.51 -13.27
C VAL A 359 6.84 -25.00 -13.09
N SER A 360 7.91 -25.51 -13.72
CA SER A 360 8.30 -26.92 -13.64
C SER A 360 9.11 -27.24 -12.38
N GLU A 361 9.93 -26.31 -11.88
CA GLU A 361 10.72 -26.47 -10.65
C GLU A 361 10.72 -25.18 -9.83
N SER A 362 10.78 -25.26 -8.49
CA SER A 362 10.75 -24.12 -7.57
C SER A 362 11.44 -24.41 -6.22
N SER A 363 12.43 -23.58 -5.88
CA SER A 363 13.28 -23.71 -4.69
C SER A 363 13.60 -22.34 -4.03
N GLY A 364 13.00 -22.09 -2.86
CA GLY A 364 12.98 -20.76 -2.24
C GLY A 364 12.03 -19.81 -2.99
N ARG A 365 12.30 -18.49 -2.92
CA ARG A 365 11.58 -17.47 -3.73
C ARG A 365 12.12 -17.31 -5.15
N ARG A 366 13.45 -17.27 -5.31
CA ARG A 366 14.12 -16.82 -6.55
C ARG A 366 14.43 -17.92 -7.57
N ASN A 367 14.63 -19.17 -7.15
CA ASN A 367 15.00 -20.25 -8.07
C ASN A 367 13.77 -20.94 -8.64
N THR A 368 13.49 -20.73 -9.93
CA THR A 368 12.43 -21.43 -10.66
C THR A 368 12.90 -21.84 -12.05
N VAL A 369 12.41 -22.97 -12.54
CA VAL A 369 12.48 -23.30 -13.97
C VAL A 369 11.07 -23.29 -14.50
N GLY A 370 10.85 -22.71 -15.68
CA GLY A 370 9.54 -22.70 -16.30
C GLY A 370 9.52 -22.29 -17.76
N ASN A 371 8.31 -22.25 -18.29
CA ASN A 371 7.98 -21.78 -19.62
C ASN A 371 6.61 -21.11 -19.58
N ALA A 372 6.39 -20.14 -20.46
CA ALA A 372 5.11 -19.48 -20.60
C ALA A 372 4.79 -19.26 -22.08
N SER A 373 3.53 -19.42 -22.43
CA SER A 373 2.99 -19.28 -23.77
C SER A 373 1.68 -18.50 -23.65
N PHE A 374 1.67 -17.22 -24.04
CA PHE A 374 0.53 -16.32 -23.87
C PHE A 374 0.48 -15.22 -24.93
N THR A 375 -0.67 -14.60 -25.10
CA THR A 375 -0.79 -13.41 -25.96
C THR A 375 -1.06 -12.17 -25.12
N LEU A 376 -0.22 -11.17 -25.32
CA LEU A 376 -0.34 -9.81 -24.82
C LEU A 376 -1.31 -8.97 -25.68
N PHE A 377 -2.08 -8.08 -25.04
CA PHE A 377 -2.96 -7.13 -25.73
C PHE A 377 -2.73 -5.71 -25.24
N GLU A 378 -2.77 -4.75 -26.16
CA GLU A 378 -2.58 -3.33 -25.89
C GLU A 378 -3.63 -2.82 -24.89
N HIS A 379 -3.15 -2.06 -23.92
CA HIS A 379 -3.87 -1.74 -22.70
C HIS A 379 -3.74 -0.26 -22.34
N LEU A 380 -4.85 0.40 -21.99
CA LEU A 380 -4.84 1.80 -21.57
C LEU A 380 -4.58 1.92 -20.07
N SER A 381 -3.43 2.49 -19.68
CA SER A 381 -3.22 2.95 -18.31
C SER A 381 -3.95 4.27 -18.07
N GLY A 382 -4.94 4.31 -17.17
CA GLY A 382 -5.75 5.52 -17.01
C GLY A 382 -6.83 5.47 -15.93
N ARG A 383 -6.42 5.40 -14.65
CA ARG A 383 -7.26 5.45 -13.43
C ARG A 383 -8.22 4.26 -13.24
N ALA A 384 -7.85 3.36 -12.31
CA ALA A 384 -8.70 2.35 -11.65
C ALA A 384 -9.41 1.29 -12.52
N GLU A 385 -9.75 1.60 -13.77
CA GLU A 385 -10.50 0.75 -14.67
C GLU A 385 -9.65 0.41 -15.90
N GLU A 386 -9.30 -0.86 -16.02
CA GLU A 386 -8.32 -1.35 -16.97
C GLU A 386 -9.03 -1.92 -18.22
N TYR A 387 -8.90 -1.20 -19.34
CA TYR A 387 -9.51 -1.53 -20.63
C TYR A 387 -8.47 -1.89 -21.70
N PHE A 388 -8.64 -3.07 -22.31
CA PHE A 388 -8.00 -3.42 -23.58
C PHE A 388 -8.43 -2.45 -24.70
N VAL A 389 -7.51 -2.11 -25.60
CA VAL A 389 -7.78 -1.22 -26.74
C VAL A 389 -8.55 -1.96 -27.84
N ASP A 390 -9.77 -1.50 -28.16
CA ASP A 390 -10.48 -1.88 -29.40
C ASP A 390 -9.61 -1.54 -30.62
N ASP A 391 -9.35 -2.51 -31.50
CA ASP A 391 -8.40 -2.42 -32.63
C ASP A 391 -6.92 -2.19 -32.20
N GLY A 392 -6.54 -2.50 -30.96
CA GLY A 392 -5.16 -2.39 -30.44
C GLY A 392 -4.20 -3.48 -30.91
N LYS A 393 -2.89 -3.25 -30.74
CA LYS A 393 -1.85 -4.26 -31.02
C LYS A 393 -1.99 -5.50 -30.11
N CYS A 394 -1.48 -6.64 -30.58
CA CYS A 394 -1.28 -7.83 -29.75
C CYS A 394 -0.03 -8.61 -30.15
N TYR A 395 0.57 -9.30 -29.18
CA TYR A 395 1.82 -10.05 -29.37
C TYR A 395 1.70 -11.46 -28.79
N ASN A 396 2.03 -12.49 -29.56
CA ASN A 396 2.24 -13.85 -29.05
C ASN A 396 3.63 -13.94 -28.42
N VAL A 397 3.71 -14.53 -27.23
CA VAL A 397 4.94 -14.68 -26.44
C VAL A 397 5.11 -16.13 -26.04
N ASP A 398 6.13 -16.78 -26.57
CA ASP A 398 6.66 -18.07 -26.11
C ASP A 398 8.03 -17.82 -25.45
N LEU A 399 8.15 -18.06 -24.13
CA LEU A 399 9.39 -17.88 -23.39
C LEU A 399 9.71 -19.05 -22.45
N THR A 400 10.99 -19.20 -22.11
CA THR A 400 11.49 -20.20 -21.16
C THR A 400 12.51 -19.57 -20.22
N TRP A 401 12.42 -19.83 -18.92
CA TRP A 401 13.39 -19.36 -17.93
C TRP A 401 13.98 -20.52 -17.13
N ASP A 402 15.26 -20.42 -16.83
CA ASP A 402 15.95 -21.25 -15.84
C ASP A 402 16.68 -20.31 -14.88
N THR A 403 16.01 -19.96 -13.78
CA THR A 403 16.55 -19.07 -12.75
C THR A 403 17.13 -19.86 -11.58
N PHE A 404 17.46 -21.15 -11.76
CA PHE A 404 18.23 -21.88 -10.76
C PHE A 404 19.65 -21.35 -10.68
N CYS A 405 19.84 -20.36 -9.80
CA CYS A 405 21.15 -20.02 -9.31
C CYS A 405 21.79 -21.29 -8.76
N LYS A 406 22.95 -21.62 -9.30
CA LYS A 406 23.70 -22.83 -8.97
C LYS A 406 24.65 -22.53 -7.80
N PRO A 407 24.46 -23.14 -6.61
CA PRO A 407 25.30 -22.91 -5.43
C PRO A 407 26.80 -23.01 -5.74
N ASP A 408 27.55 -21.92 -5.58
CA ASP A 408 29.01 -21.95 -5.71
C ASP A 408 29.71 -22.01 -4.35
N CYS A 409 29.83 -23.25 -3.87
CA CYS A 409 30.63 -23.60 -2.69
C CYS A 409 32.06 -24.03 -3.07
N THR A 410 32.57 -23.67 -4.25
CA THR A 410 33.88 -24.14 -4.73
C THR A 410 35.04 -23.54 -3.93
N GLY A 411 35.47 -24.26 -2.89
CA GLY A 411 36.53 -23.82 -1.98
C GLY A 411 36.01 -23.16 -0.70
N LYS A 412 34.70 -22.92 -0.59
CA LYS A 412 34.06 -22.46 0.64
C LYS A 412 33.88 -23.62 1.62
N ILE A 413 34.00 -23.33 2.92
CA ILE A 413 33.71 -24.26 4.02
C ILE A 413 32.51 -23.79 4.85
N CYS A 414 32.24 -22.49 4.81
CA CYS A 414 31.10 -21.87 5.46
C CYS A 414 30.55 -20.74 4.58
N GLY A 415 29.43 -20.17 5.01
CA GLY A 415 28.89 -18.94 4.42
C GLY A 415 28.07 -19.15 3.14
N GLY A 416 27.80 -18.07 2.40
CA GLY A 416 26.76 -17.98 1.38
C GLY A 416 27.15 -18.63 0.06
N ASP A 417 26.20 -19.34 -0.55
CA ASP A 417 26.41 -20.04 -1.81
C ASP A 417 26.22 -19.19 -3.08
N GLY A 418 25.89 -17.90 -2.91
CA GLY A 418 25.56 -16.95 -3.98
C GLY A 418 24.08 -16.98 -4.42
N CYS A 419 23.30 -17.93 -3.92
CA CYS A 419 21.93 -18.23 -4.35
C CYS A 419 20.89 -18.06 -3.23
N GLY A 420 21.30 -17.50 -2.09
CA GLY A 420 20.49 -17.38 -0.87
C GLY A 420 20.49 -18.64 0.01
N GLY A 421 21.31 -19.65 -0.32
CA GLY A 421 21.62 -20.78 0.55
C GLY A 421 23.00 -20.62 1.21
N SER A 422 23.43 -21.65 1.94
CA SER A 422 24.73 -21.68 2.60
C SER A 422 25.52 -22.95 2.32
N CYS A 423 26.81 -22.76 2.10
CA CYS A 423 27.86 -23.78 1.99
C CYS A 423 28.23 -24.41 3.35
N GLY A 424 27.86 -23.79 4.47
CA GLY A 424 28.08 -24.33 5.81
C GLY A 424 27.92 -23.31 6.94
N GLU A 425 27.39 -23.77 8.07
CA GLU A 425 27.27 -22.96 9.28
C GLU A 425 28.50 -23.13 10.19
N CYS A 426 28.94 -22.03 10.81
CA CYS A 426 30.03 -22.05 11.79
C CYS A 426 29.52 -22.38 13.21
N GLY A 427 30.17 -23.35 13.87
CA GLY A 427 29.74 -23.84 15.16
C GLY A 427 30.15 -22.96 16.35
N GLY A 428 29.21 -22.70 17.26
CA GLY A 428 29.48 -22.06 18.55
C GLY A 428 29.90 -20.58 18.43
N ASN A 429 31.03 -20.22 19.03
CA ASN A 429 31.52 -18.82 19.02
C ASN A 429 32.32 -18.45 17.75
N THR A 430 32.36 -19.33 16.74
CA THR A 430 33.07 -19.05 15.48
C THR A 430 32.18 -18.34 14.46
N MET A 431 32.80 -17.60 13.56
CA MET A 431 32.18 -16.90 12.43
C MET A 431 32.94 -17.26 11.16
N CYS A 432 32.27 -17.23 10.01
CA CYS A 432 32.95 -17.45 8.74
C CYS A 432 33.88 -16.26 8.45
N ASN A 433 35.10 -16.50 7.96
CA ASN A 433 35.99 -15.44 7.50
C ASN A 433 35.47 -14.80 6.20
N ALA A 434 35.97 -13.61 5.85
CA ALA A 434 35.55 -12.87 4.66
C ALA A 434 35.78 -13.66 3.35
N GLU A 435 36.79 -14.54 3.31
CA GLU A 435 37.07 -15.41 2.17
C GLU A 435 36.20 -16.69 2.13
N GLN A 436 35.31 -16.89 3.10
CA GLN A 436 34.39 -18.04 3.22
C GLN A 436 35.07 -19.43 3.34
N THR A 437 36.37 -19.46 3.61
CA THR A 437 37.23 -20.66 3.64
C THR A 437 37.37 -21.33 5.01
N GLU A 438 37.12 -20.63 6.12
CA GLU A 438 37.28 -21.16 7.47
C GLU A 438 36.41 -20.47 8.54
N CYS A 439 36.03 -21.22 9.57
CA CYS A 439 35.33 -20.71 10.75
C CYS A 439 36.34 -20.20 11.79
N VAL A 440 36.60 -18.91 11.79
CA VAL A 440 37.51 -18.22 12.72
C VAL A 440 36.81 -17.87 14.04
N GLN A 441 37.57 -17.68 15.12
CA GLN A 441 37.00 -17.19 16.37
C GLN A 441 36.66 -15.71 16.24
N ALA A 442 35.43 -15.32 16.59
CA ALA A 442 34.99 -13.94 16.49
C ALA A 442 35.62 -13.05 17.58
N GLU A 443 36.28 -11.96 17.17
CA GLU A 443 36.70 -10.88 18.07
C GLU A 443 35.63 -9.77 18.09
N CYS A 444 34.61 -9.95 18.93
CA CYS A 444 33.53 -8.97 19.04
C CYS A 444 33.96 -7.71 19.83
N THR A 445 33.53 -6.54 19.37
CA THR A 445 33.62 -5.26 20.09
C THR A 445 32.92 -5.37 21.44
N LYS A 446 33.57 -4.96 22.53
CA LYS A 446 33.03 -5.13 23.89
C LYS A 446 32.57 -3.81 24.49
N ILE A 447 31.34 -3.81 24.99
CA ILE A 447 30.73 -2.68 25.70
C ILE A 447 30.38 -3.16 27.10
N ASP A 448 31.13 -2.71 28.11
CA ASP A 448 31.04 -3.23 29.48
C ASP A 448 29.70 -2.90 30.16
N SER A 449 29.13 -1.74 29.86
CA SER A 449 27.83 -1.31 30.40
C SER A 449 27.10 -0.37 29.45
N LEU A 450 25.81 -0.60 29.24
CA LEU A 450 24.91 0.33 28.57
C LEU A 450 23.70 0.68 29.44
N THR A 451 23.47 1.98 29.63
CA THR A 451 22.25 2.53 30.24
C THR A 451 21.31 2.95 29.11
N LEU A 452 20.07 2.48 29.15
CA LEU A 452 19.11 2.70 28.07
C LEU A 452 18.04 3.70 28.51
N TYR A 453 17.75 4.67 27.63
CA TYR A 453 16.84 5.80 27.88
C TYR A 453 15.60 5.68 26.97
N SER A 454 14.43 6.06 27.47
CA SER A 454 13.15 5.86 26.80
C SER A 454 12.78 6.99 25.84
N SER A 455 12.19 6.60 24.71
CA SER A 455 11.30 7.40 23.87
C SER A 455 10.23 6.46 23.34
N SER A 456 8.95 6.81 23.53
CA SER A 456 7.84 5.86 23.42
C SER A 456 6.90 6.19 22.26
N PHE A 457 6.61 5.18 21.44
CA PHE A 457 5.51 5.18 20.48
C PHE A 457 4.63 3.95 20.76
N SER A 458 3.34 4.17 21.01
CA SER A 458 2.38 3.08 21.29
C SER A 458 1.42 2.86 20.13
N SER A 459 1.43 1.64 19.60
CA SER A 459 0.25 1.05 18.95
C SER A 459 -0.34 0.02 19.92
N ASN A 460 -1.65 -0.23 19.85
CA ASN A 460 -2.41 -0.89 20.94
C ASN A 460 -1.99 -2.35 21.29
N THR A 461 -1.01 -2.94 20.60
CA THR A 461 -0.46 -4.28 20.93
C THR A 461 1.07 -4.40 20.80
N LEU A 462 1.74 -3.48 20.11
CA LEU A 462 3.17 -3.53 19.79
C LEU A 462 3.90 -2.30 20.30
N TYR A 463 4.94 -2.55 21.10
CA TYR A 463 5.83 -1.53 21.65
C TYR A 463 7.18 -1.59 20.94
N LYS A 464 7.64 -0.43 20.46
CA LYS A 464 9.00 -0.20 19.96
C LYS A 464 9.63 0.90 20.80
N GLN A 465 10.87 0.70 21.22
CA GLN A 465 11.66 1.67 21.96
C GLN A 465 13.06 1.76 21.34
N TYR A 466 13.56 2.98 21.20
CA TYR A 466 14.89 3.29 20.67
C TYR A 466 15.75 3.86 21.80
N THR A 467 17.04 3.50 21.82
CA THR A 467 18.06 4.30 22.51
C THR A 467 19.28 4.45 21.62
N TYR A 468 19.77 5.68 21.52
CA TYR A 468 21.01 6.00 20.82
C TYR A 468 22.23 5.48 21.56
N LEU A 469 23.12 4.80 20.84
CA LEU A 469 24.47 4.50 21.29
C LEU A 469 25.36 5.75 21.09
N PRO A 470 26.43 5.91 21.89
CA PRO A 470 27.56 6.74 21.45
C PRO A 470 28.14 6.11 20.18
N ASN A 471 28.30 6.89 19.09
CA ASN A 471 28.74 6.37 17.79
C ASN A 471 29.94 5.42 17.95
N THR A 472 29.76 4.19 17.49
CA THR A 472 30.54 3.02 17.90
C THR A 472 31.71 2.73 16.96
N GLY A 473 31.75 3.38 15.79
CA GLY A 473 32.84 3.21 14.82
C GLY A 473 32.62 3.76 13.41
N GLY A 474 31.61 4.60 13.15
CA GLY A 474 31.35 5.17 11.83
C GLY A 474 32.25 6.38 11.49
N ASP A 475 32.68 6.49 10.24
CA ASP A 475 33.50 7.62 9.73
C ASP A 475 32.72 8.95 9.60
N ASN A 476 31.46 9.01 10.07
CA ASN A 476 30.49 10.04 9.73
C ASN A 476 29.76 10.60 10.96
N GLU A 477 30.28 11.68 11.55
CA GLU A 477 29.82 12.29 12.81
C GLU A 477 28.34 12.75 12.83
N ASN A 478 27.65 12.72 11.68
CA ASN A 478 26.26 13.16 11.52
C ASN A 478 25.21 12.05 11.77
N PHE A 479 25.63 10.78 11.86
CA PHE A 479 24.73 9.63 11.95
C PHE A 479 24.81 9.00 13.35
N ILE A 480 23.69 8.45 13.82
CA ILE A 480 23.54 8.02 15.22
C ILE A 480 23.16 6.54 15.30
N ASP A 481 24.08 5.71 15.77
CA ASP A 481 23.80 4.31 16.08
C ASP A 481 22.66 4.19 17.12
N ARG A 482 21.76 3.22 16.96
CA ARG A 482 20.67 2.98 17.92
C ARG A 482 20.41 1.50 18.19
N ILE A 483 20.18 1.16 19.45
CA ILE A 483 19.56 -0.12 19.83
C ILE A 483 18.05 0.03 19.79
N VAL A 484 17.37 -0.94 19.18
CA VAL A 484 15.91 -1.03 19.12
C VAL A 484 15.44 -2.26 19.89
N LEU A 485 14.68 -2.03 20.97
CA LEU A 485 13.95 -3.08 21.66
C LEU A 485 12.48 -3.03 21.22
N GLN A 486 11.97 -4.15 20.72
CA GLN A 486 10.59 -4.34 20.31
C GLN A 486 9.97 -5.50 21.10
N PHE A 487 8.74 -5.34 21.62
CA PHE A 487 8.10 -6.40 22.41
C PHE A 487 6.56 -6.38 22.41
N TYR A 488 5.99 -7.53 22.74
CA TYR A 488 4.54 -7.75 22.87
C TYR A 488 4.15 -7.99 24.34
N VAL A 489 3.57 -6.95 24.97
CA VAL A 489 3.21 -6.92 26.40
C VAL A 489 2.38 -8.11 26.94
N PRO A 490 1.34 -8.65 26.25
CA PRO A 490 0.46 -9.65 26.88
C PRO A 490 1.13 -11.00 27.20
N ASN A 491 2.38 -11.22 26.78
CA ASN A 491 3.13 -12.48 26.95
C ASN A 491 4.31 -12.36 27.93
N ILE A 492 4.42 -11.26 28.70
CA ILE A 492 5.56 -11.00 29.60
C ILE A 492 5.21 -11.35 31.06
N GLU A 493 6.06 -12.14 31.70
CA GLU A 493 5.98 -12.55 33.10
C GLU A 493 7.11 -11.90 33.93
N TYR A 494 6.74 -11.36 35.09
CA TYR A 494 7.63 -10.67 36.03
C TYR A 494 8.63 -11.63 36.68
N ASN A 495 9.88 -11.18 36.88
CA ASN A 495 10.98 -11.94 37.48
C ASN A 495 11.29 -13.27 36.76
N ARG A 496 10.98 -13.35 35.46
CA ARG A 496 11.46 -14.40 34.55
C ARG A 496 12.70 -13.90 33.80
N ASP A 497 13.71 -14.76 33.70
CA ASP A 497 14.79 -14.62 32.72
C ASP A 497 14.31 -15.16 31.37
N TYR A 498 14.41 -14.35 30.33
CA TYR A 498 14.14 -14.72 28.94
C TYR A 498 15.46 -14.89 28.19
N ASP A 499 15.67 -16.05 27.57
CA ASP A 499 16.83 -16.35 26.71
C ASP A 499 16.56 -15.80 25.31
N LEU A 500 17.26 -14.73 24.95
CA LEU A 500 17.09 -14.02 23.67
C LEU A 500 17.63 -14.79 22.46
N SER A 501 18.21 -15.98 22.65
CA SER A 501 18.48 -16.92 21.55
C SER A 501 17.26 -17.75 21.15
N ASP A 502 16.20 -17.82 21.97
CA ASP A 502 14.95 -18.46 21.55
C ASP A 502 14.09 -17.52 20.71
N SER A 503 13.93 -17.91 19.43
CA SER A 503 12.95 -17.44 18.45
C SER A 503 11.51 -17.22 18.97
N LYS A 504 11.13 -17.82 20.10
CA LYS A 504 9.80 -17.74 20.72
C LYS A 504 9.70 -16.73 21.87
N THR A 505 10.76 -15.98 22.17
CA THR A 505 10.68 -14.90 23.14
C THR A 505 9.71 -13.80 22.66
N PRO A 506 9.00 -13.11 23.57
CA PRO A 506 8.12 -11.99 23.21
C PRO A 506 8.89 -10.69 22.91
N PHE A 507 10.19 -10.79 22.66
CA PHE A 507 11.15 -9.71 22.47
C PHE A 507 11.84 -9.86 21.11
N THR A 508 12.13 -8.73 20.47
CA THR A 508 13.01 -8.65 19.31
C THR A 508 13.97 -7.50 19.56
N LEU A 509 15.26 -7.78 19.51
CA LEU A 509 16.32 -6.85 19.92
C LEU A 509 17.36 -6.78 18.80
N TYR A 510 17.56 -5.59 18.27
CA TYR A 510 18.48 -5.33 17.16
C TYR A 510 19.20 -4.00 17.36
N ILE A 511 20.32 -3.83 16.64
CA ILE A 511 21.04 -2.54 16.53
C ILE A 511 20.92 -2.10 15.08
N GLU A 512 20.81 -0.79 14.87
CA GLU A 512 20.87 -0.14 13.58
C GLU A 512 22.00 0.90 13.68
N GLU A 513 23.12 0.64 12.99
CA GLU A 513 24.24 1.60 12.93
C GLU A 513 23.95 2.67 11.86
N ASP A 514 24.59 3.82 12.02
CA ASP A 514 24.52 4.95 11.10
C ASP A 514 23.07 5.36 10.74
N PHE A 515 22.15 5.40 11.71
CA PHE A 515 20.78 5.85 11.47
C PHE A 515 20.74 7.36 11.23
N GLY A 516 20.21 7.77 10.07
CA GLY A 516 20.06 9.16 9.68
C GLY A 516 18.82 9.42 8.83
N LEU A 517 18.29 10.65 8.93
CA LEU A 517 17.26 11.14 8.02
C LEU A 517 17.92 11.59 6.71
N ARG A 518 17.79 10.80 5.64
CA ARG A 518 18.03 11.34 4.29
C ARG A 518 16.93 12.35 3.98
N HIS A 519 17.30 13.62 3.97
CA HIS A 519 16.44 14.69 3.50
C HIS A 519 16.46 14.68 1.96
N ASN A 520 15.57 13.88 1.36
CA ASN A 520 15.23 14.02 -0.06
C ASN A 520 14.42 15.30 -0.28
N ASP A 521 14.50 15.89 -1.47
CA ASP A 521 14.05 17.27 -1.72
C ASP A 521 12.53 17.50 -1.57
N GLU A 522 12.18 18.32 -0.57
CA GLU A 522 10.91 19.01 -0.26
C GLU A 522 9.55 18.25 -0.25
N ASN A 523 9.36 17.12 -0.94
CA ASN A 523 8.01 16.54 -1.16
C ASN A 523 7.86 15.01 -0.99
N ASP A 524 8.94 14.25 -0.77
CA ASP A 524 8.85 12.79 -0.67
C ASP A 524 8.95 12.29 0.79
N TYR A 525 8.45 11.07 1.03
CA TYR A 525 8.42 10.46 2.37
C TYR A 525 9.83 10.19 2.89
N ASN A 526 10.04 10.40 4.20
CA ASN A 526 11.31 10.10 4.88
C ASN A 526 11.64 8.60 4.82
N TYR A 527 12.34 8.17 3.77
CA TYR A 527 12.90 6.82 3.69
C TYR A 527 14.12 6.73 4.62
N TYR A 528 14.07 5.78 5.55
CA TYR A 528 15.18 5.51 6.46
C TYR A 528 16.15 4.56 5.77
N ASP A 529 17.28 5.10 5.31
CA ASP A 529 18.42 4.30 4.89
C ASP A 529 19.20 3.81 6.13
N TYR A 530 19.77 2.61 6.06
CA TYR A 530 20.46 1.97 7.19
C TYR A 530 21.71 1.24 6.67
N ASP A 531 22.91 1.76 6.95
CA ASP A 531 24.14 1.16 6.42
C ASP A 531 24.40 -0.24 7.00
N LYS A 532 24.02 -0.52 8.27
CA LYS A 532 24.09 -1.86 8.88
C LYS A 532 22.98 -2.12 9.90
N HIS A 533 22.55 -3.38 9.98
CA HIS A 533 21.79 -3.89 11.13
C HIS A 533 22.59 -4.95 11.89
N TYR A 534 22.23 -5.20 13.16
CA TYR A 534 22.74 -6.32 13.93
C TYR A 534 21.60 -7.05 14.64
N LYS A 535 21.59 -8.38 14.54
CA LYS A 535 20.62 -9.27 15.19
C LYS A 535 21.18 -9.77 16.52
N ILE A 536 20.34 -9.90 17.55
CA ILE A 536 20.71 -10.63 18.76
C ILE A 536 20.95 -12.12 18.44
N GLU A 537 22.10 -12.65 18.82
CA GLU A 537 22.51 -14.06 18.66
C GLU A 537 22.32 -14.84 19.97
N ARG A 538 22.62 -14.20 21.10
CA ARG A 538 22.39 -14.72 22.46
C ARG A 538 22.27 -13.59 23.47
N GLY A 539 21.74 -13.91 24.64
CA GLY A 539 21.72 -13.03 25.81
C GLY A 539 20.55 -13.36 26.72
N THR A 540 20.49 -12.73 27.91
CA THR A 540 19.31 -12.82 28.77
C THR A 540 18.74 -11.45 29.09
N ILE A 541 17.40 -11.34 29.13
CA ILE A 541 16.69 -10.21 29.70
C ILE A 541 15.85 -10.67 30.91
N THR A 542 16.12 -10.08 32.07
CA THR A 542 15.36 -10.25 33.31
C THR A 542 14.42 -9.07 33.47
N VAL A 543 13.09 -9.27 33.42
CA VAL A 543 12.13 -8.19 33.68
C VAL A 543 11.86 -8.08 35.17
N GLU A 544 12.29 -6.97 35.80
CA GLU A 544 12.11 -6.71 37.23
C GLU A 544 10.69 -6.19 37.54
N SER A 545 10.18 -5.26 36.72
CA SER A 545 8.84 -4.69 36.86
C SER A 545 8.29 -4.16 35.53
N ILE A 546 6.97 -4.02 35.46
CA ILE A 546 6.21 -3.28 34.45
C ILE A 546 5.03 -2.62 35.18
N ASP A 547 4.85 -1.31 35.06
CA ASP A 547 3.57 -0.70 35.42
C ASP A 547 2.63 -0.71 34.20
N THR A 548 1.64 -1.60 34.23
CA THR A 548 0.61 -1.70 33.19
C THR A 548 -0.66 -0.90 33.52
N LYS A 549 -0.67 -0.09 34.59
CA LYS A 549 -1.86 0.65 35.06
C LYS A 549 -1.94 2.07 34.50
N HIS A 550 -0.80 2.67 34.19
CA HIS A 550 -0.69 4.04 33.70
C HIS A 550 0.07 4.02 32.38
N PRO A 551 -0.50 4.49 31.25
CA PRO A 551 0.29 4.77 30.06
C PRO A 551 1.07 6.09 30.24
N PRO A 552 2.36 6.19 29.84
CA PRO A 552 3.19 5.14 29.25
C PRO A 552 3.60 4.04 30.26
N TYR A 553 3.68 2.80 29.80
CA TYR A 553 3.92 1.63 30.66
C TYR A 553 5.39 1.50 31.08
N ILE A 554 5.66 1.72 32.37
CA ILE A 554 7.03 1.77 32.89
C ILE A 554 7.59 0.38 33.15
N MET A 555 8.38 -0.15 32.20
CA MET A 555 9.15 -1.38 32.37
C MET A 555 10.54 -1.09 32.99
N LYS A 556 11.05 -2.06 33.77
CA LYS A 556 12.42 -2.08 34.30
C LYS A 556 13.02 -3.45 34.09
N ALA A 557 14.21 -3.51 33.49
CA ALA A 557 14.81 -4.78 33.09
C ALA A 557 16.34 -4.75 33.10
N ILE A 558 16.95 -5.89 33.41
CA ILE A 558 18.40 -6.11 33.37
C ILE A 558 18.72 -7.04 32.20
N MET A 559 19.65 -6.64 31.35
CA MET A 559 20.22 -7.49 30.31
C MET A 559 21.62 -7.97 30.69
N LYS A 560 21.97 -9.20 30.31
CA LYS A 560 23.28 -9.81 30.58
C LYS A 560 23.76 -10.64 29.40
N ASP A 561 25.08 -10.66 29.20
CA ASP A 561 25.78 -11.55 28.26
C ASP A 561 25.23 -11.49 26.82
N LEU A 562 24.77 -10.29 26.42
CA LEU A 562 24.22 -10.07 25.08
C LEU A 562 25.34 -10.19 24.04
N ARG A 563 25.07 -10.88 22.93
CA ARG A 563 25.92 -10.86 21.74
C ARG A 563 25.05 -10.56 20.53
N PHE A 564 25.37 -9.47 19.86
CA PHE A 564 24.82 -9.08 18.57
C PHE A 564 25.79 -9.48 17.46
N VAL A 565 25.25 -9.83 16.30
CA VAL A 565 26.03 -10.12 15.09
C VAL A 565 25.47 -9.29 13.94
N GLU A 566 26.36 -8.74 13.12
CA GLU A 566 25.98 -7.97 11.94
C GLU A 566 25.06 -8.83 11.06
N ALA A 567 24.01 -8.20 10.53
CA ALA A 567 22.90 -8.87 9.91
C ALA A 567 22.31 -8.03 8.78
N GLU A 568 21.98 -8.68 7.69
CA GLU A 568 21.23 -8.11 6.58
C GLU A 568 19.80 -8.66 6.62
N ARG A 569 18.82 -7.91 6.13
CA ARG A 569 17.50 -8.49 5.86
C ARG A 569 17.61 -9.31 4.58
N ASN A 570 17.27 -10.58 4.66
CA ASN A 570 17.05 -11.37 3.45
C ASN A 570 15.72 -10.94 2.79
N ILE A 571 15.45 -11.52 1.61
CA ILE A 571 14.21 -11.38 0.86
C ILE A 571 12.94 -11.83 1.61
N ASP A 572 13.07 -12.49 2.77
CA ASP A 572 11.93 -12.83 3.63
C ASP A 572 11.60 -11.75 4.66
N GLY A 573 12.43 -10.70 4.75
CA GLY A 573 12.42 -9.74 5.87
C GLY A 573 13.06 -10.28 7.15
N ASP A 574 13.53 -11.54 7.12
CA ASP A 574 14.28 -12.15 8.21
C ASP A 574 15.71 -11.61 8.24
N PHE A 575 16.15 -11.16 9.41
CA PHE A 575 17.56 -10.83 9.62
C PHE A 575 18.41 -12.11 9.54
N ILE A 576 19.22 -12.24 8.49
CA ILE A 576 20.26 -13.25 8.34
C ILE A 576 21.62 -12.65 8.70
N ARG A 577 22.58 -13.49 9.11
CA ARG A 577 23.89 -13.04 9.59
C ARG A 577 24.81 -12.66 8.43
N VAL A 578 25.42 -11.47 8.47
CA VAL A 578 26.49 -11.07 7.55
C VAL A 578 27.76 -11.85 7.87
N GLU A 579 28.43 -12.33 6.83
CA GLU A 579 29.57 -13.23 6.92
C GLU A 579 30.89 -12.47 6.86
N GLY A 580 31.84 -12.82 7.73
CA GLY A 580 32.91 -11.89 8.11
C GLY A 580 32.43 -10.66 8.90
N GLY A 581 31.10 -10.45 9.00
CA GLY A 581 30.45 -9.32 9.65
C GLY A 581 30.76 -9.20 11.14
N ASN A 582 30.73 -7.96 11.61
CA ASN A 582 31.09 -7.52 12.94
C ASN A 582 30.18 -8.15 14.02
N CYS A 583 30.62 -8.09 15.27
CA CYS A 583 29.79 -8.49 16.40
C CYS A 583 30.07 -7.63 17.63
N ILE A 584 29.04 -7.44 18.45
CA ILE A 584 29.07 -6.58 19.63
C ILE A 584 28.67 -7.43 20.84
N GLU A 585 29.56 -7.55 21.84
CA GLU A 585 29.25 -8.17 23.13
C GLU A 585 29.00 -7.09 24.19
N LEU A 586 27.81 -7.12 24.78
CA LEU A 586 27.35 -6.19 25.82
C LEU A 586 27.26 -6.95 27.15
N SER A 587 28.26 -6.73 28.02
CA SER A 587 28.46 -7.50 29.25
C SER A 587 27.26 -7.37 30.20
N THR A 588 26.80 -6.13 30.44
CA THR A 588 25.55 -5.84 31.16
C THR A 588 24.83 -4.64 30.57
N GLY A 589 23.50 -4.71 30.49
CA GLY A 589 22.62 -3.60 30.14
C GLY A 589 21.61 -3.34 31.24
N LYS A 590 21.22 -2.08 31.44
CA LYS A 590 20.12 -1.72 32.35
C LYS A 590 19.14 -0.76 31.69
N PHE A 591 17.89 -1.18 31.68
CA PHE A 591 16.74 -0.30 31.52
C PHE A 591 16.27 0.14 32.90
N ASN A 592 16.29 1.44 33.17
CA ASN A 592 15.53 2.04 34.26
C ASN A 592 14.45 2.90 33.60
N ASP A 593 13.25 2.91 34.17
CA ASP A 593 12.20 3.91 33.94
C ASP A 593 11.82 4.12 32.46
N LEU A 594 11.33 3.03 31.83
CA LEU A 594 10.88 2.99 30.43
C LEU A 594 9.58 3.76 30.12
#